data_AF-A0A953FE04-F1
#
_entry.id   AF-A0A953FE04-F1
#
_cell.length_a   1.000
_cell.length_b   1.000
_cell.length_c   1.000
_cell.angle_alpha   90.00
_cell.angle_beta   90.00
_cell.angle_gamma   90.00
#
_symmetry.space_group_name_H-M   'P 1'
#
loop_
_entity.id
_entity.type
_entity.pdbx_description
1 polymer ?
#
loop_
_entity_poly.entity_id
_entity_poly.type
_entity_poly.pdbx_seq_one_letter_code
_entity_poly.pdbx_strand_id
1 'polypeptide(L)'
;MNNLLISWRFVWILMILSCGSSGKKSNPDSHLQGKIAPIALIGIDELQQEDLPLMLRTISNCNPSVIAICVLINEVDSALVSSVKNSGRVLLGYTIVDNRVIESDAKLKRVSLGRGFMDYTMRGDRVAGNLVSTSFGGTIEYSMPITILQHHDKERFIDLFEQLIPLKPYKINFTRRLEDFDVVDDSELDSPSICERLKGKIVLLGRMDSSPENTVEVEFQTGERSRIPQILVVANSTLTLLESGLVELD
;
A
#
# COMPACT_ATOMS: atom_id res chain seq x y z
N MET A 1 -54.36 22.31 -21.59
CA MET A 1 -53.66 21.23 -22.33
C MET A 1 -52.18 21.56 -22.31
N ASN A 2 -51.38 20.59 -21.84
CA ASN A 2 -49.91 20.47 -21.86
C ASN A 2 -49.05 21.42 -21.00
N ASN A 3 -48.84 20.95 -19.75
CA ASN A 3 -47.58 20.78 -19.00
C ASN A 3 -46.27 21.35 -19.60
N LEU A 4 -45.47 22.05 -18.77
CA LEU A 4 -44.39 21.39 -18.00
C LEU A 4 -43.82 22.33 -16.91
N LEU A 5 -43.81 21.82 -15.68
CA LEU A 5 -43.00 22.29 -14.56
C LEU A 5 -41.51 22.09 -14.86
N ILE A 6 -40.64 22.92 -14.28
CA ILE A 6 -39.67 22.49 -13.25
C ILE A 6 -38.95 23.71 -12.68
N SER A 7 -39.08 23.83 -11.37
CA SER A 7 -38.38 24.74 -10.48
C SER A 7 -36.97 24.23 -10.16
N TRP A 8 -35.95 25.06 -10.33
CA TRP A 8 -34.73 24.98 -9.52
C TRP A 8 -34.32 26.38 -9.10
N ARG A 9 -34.00 26.49 -7.82
CA ARG A 9 -34.06 27.68 -7.00
C ARG A 9 -32.65 27.95 -6.49
N PHE A 10 -32.26 29.23 -6.50
CA PHE A 10 -31.21 29.88 -5.69
C PHE A 10 -29.73 29.69 -6.07
N VAL A 11 -29.27 30.62 -6.90
CA VAL A 11 -27.91 31.19 -6.97
C VAL A 11 -27.86 32.39 -6.01
N TRP A 12 -27.06 32.35 -4.93
CA TRP A 12 -26.62 33.56 -4.18
C TRP A 12 -25.21 33.31 -3.63
N ILE A 13 -24.16 33.93 -4.17
CA ILE A 13 -23.55 35.24 -3.88
C ILE A 13 -22.22 35.08 -3.11
N LEU A 14 -21.16 35.52 -3.78
CA LEU A 14 -19.85 35.92 -3.25
C LEU A 14 -19.98 37.22 -2.44
N MET A 15 -19.36 37.32 -1.27
CA MET A 15 -18.70 38.56 -0.85
C MET A 15 -17.42 38.24 -0.07
N ILE A 16 -16.35 38.88 -0.51
CA ILE A 16 -14.99 38.86 0.03
C ILE A 16 -14.79 40.17 0.81
N LEU A 17 -13.91 40.10 1.83
CA LEU A 17 -12.99 41.12 2.38
C LEU A 17 -13.30 41.62 3.80
N SER A 18 -12.40 41.31 4.74
CA SER A 18 -11.27 42.22 5.00
C SER A 18 -10.15 41.59 5.82
N CYS A 19 -8.93 42.04 5.49
CA CYS A 19 -7.62 42.03 6.16
C CYS A 19 -7.55 41.59 7.63
N GLY A 20 -6.49 40.95 8.13
CA GLY A 20 -5.16 40.71 7.62
C GLY A 20 -4.21 40.63 8.83
N SER A 21 -3.35 39.63 8.89
CA SER A 21 -2.11 39.73 9.66
C SER A 21 -1.03 38.91 8.97
N SER A 22 0.12 39.57 8.83
CA SER A 22 1.37 39.05 8.32
C SER A 22 1.88 37.92 9.21
N GLY A 23 1.58 36.68 8.86
CA GLY A 23 2.28 35.49 9.32
C GLY A 23 3.19 35.00 8.22
N LYS A 24 4.50 34.93 8.49
CA LYS A 24 5.48 34.25 7.64
C LYS A 24 4.89 32.94 7.13
N LYS A 25 4.98 32.68 5.81
CA LYS A 25 4.83 31.32 5.26
C LYS A 25 5.81 30.42 6.00
N SER A 26 5.34 29.71 7.01
CA SER A 26 6.04 28.56 7.55
C SER A 26 6.04 27.51 6.46
N ASN A 27 7.23 27.19 5.99
CA ASN A 27 7.51 26.04 5.16
C ASN A 27 6.79 24.81 5.76
N PRO A 28 6.00 24.02 5.02
CA PRO A 28 5.42 22.80 5.57
C PRO A 28 6.47 21.68 5.78
N ASP A 29 7.73 21.91 5.40
CA ASP A 29 8.80 20.90 5.41
C ASP A 29 9.49 20.63 6.77
N SER A 30 8.85 20.82 7.92
CA SER A 30 9.56 20.59 9.20
C SER A 30 8.81 19.86 10.32
N HIS A 31 7.75 19.10 10.03
CA HIS A 31 7.07 18.29 11.05
C HIS A 31 7.26 16.77 10.93
N LEU A 32 8.13 16.28 10.04
CA LEU A 32 8.38 14.84 9.85
C LEU A 32 9.74 14.34 10.36
N GLN A 33 10.55 15.18 11.02
CA GLN A 33 11.71 14.68 11.75
C GLN A 33 11.25 14.01 13.05
N GLY A 34 11.03 12.70 13.00
CA GLY A 34 10.79 11.85 14.17
C GLY A 34 9.54 10.97 14.14
N LYS A 35 8.74 10.96 13.06
CA LYS A 35 7.67 9.96 12.93
C LYS A 35 8.26 8.68 12.34
N ILE A 36 8.36 7.65 13.18
CA ILE A 36 8.56 6.26 12.76
C ILE A 36 7.62 6.02 11.57
N ALA A 37 8.17 5.53 10.45
CA ALA A 37 7.38 5.24 9.27
C ALA A 37 6.19 4.35 9.67
N PRO A 38 4.97 4.62 9.19
CA PRO A 38 3.79 3.84 9.54
C PRO A 38 3.84 2.40 9.00
N ILE A 39 4.97 1.97 8.43
CA ILE A 39 5.16 0.68 7.78
C ILE A 39 6.20 -0.13 8.57
N ALA A 40 5.81 -1.33 8.98
CA ALA A 40 6.73 -2.38 9.43
C ALA A 40 6.89 -3.44 8.35
N LEU A 41 8.12 -3.91 8.14
CA LEU A 41 8.45 -4.96 7.17
C LEU A 41 8.79 -6.24 7.93
N ILE A 42 8.19 -7.35 7.51
CA ILE A 42 8.47 -8.68 8.04
C ILE A 42 8.89 -9.56 6.87
N GLY A 43 10.10 -10.11 6.98
CA GLY A 43 10.64 -11.05 6.01
C GLY A 43 9.94 -12.39 6.08
N ILE A 44 9.88 -13.08 4.95
CA ILE A 44 9.39 -14.48 4.92
C ILE A 44 10.35 -15.41 4.18
N ASP A 45 11.58 -14.96 3.92
CA ASP A 45 12.54 -15.65 3.06
C ASP A 45 12.98 -17.01 3.61
N GLU A 46 12.88 -17.18 4.92
CA GLU A 46 13.27 -18.41 5.64
C GLU A 46 12.09 -19.13 6.30
N LEU A 47 10.90 -18.51 6.30
CA LEU A 47 9.71 -19.11 6.90
C LEU A 47 9.20 -20.23 6.01
N GLN A 48 9.20 -21.45 6.57
CA GLN A 48 8.41 -22.49 5.95
C GLN A 48 6.95 -22.06 5.98
N GLN A 49 6.21 -22.40 4.94
CA GLN A 49 4.82 -21.97 4.78
C GLN A 49 3.90 -22.40 5.94
N GLU A 50 4.35 -23.41 6.71
CA GLU A 50 3.77 -23.91 7.96
C GLU A 50 3.88 -22.94 9.15
N ASP A 51 4.79 -21.98 9.13
CA ASP A 51 4.97 -20.99 10.21
C ASP A 51 4.09 -19.74 10.03
N LEU A 52 3.66 -19.49 8.79
CA LEU A 52 2.83 -18.34 8.42
C LEU A 52 1.52 -18.22 9.23
N PRO A 53 0.78 -19.31 9.55
CA PRO A 53 -0.40 -19.23 10.42
C PRO A 53 -0.11 -18.69 11.81
N LEU A 54 1.02 -19.10 12.41
CA LEU A 54 1.42 -18.67 13.75
C LEU A 54 1.87 -17.21 13.72
N MET A 55 2.75 -16.86 12.78
CA MET A 55 3.20 -15.48 12.57
C MET A 55 2.02 -14.52 12.36
N LEU A 56 1.08 -14.86 11.47
CA LEU A 56 -0.10 -14.02 11.24
C LEU A 56 -0.95 -13.85 12.49
N ARG A 57 -1.06 -14.89 13.33
CA ARG A 57 -1.77 -14.80 14.61
C ARG A 57 -1.05 -13.84 15.56
N THR A 58 0.27 -13.96 15.69
CA THR A 58 1.10 -13.08 16.53
C THR A 58 0.99 -11.62 16.08
N ILE A 59 1.20 -11.35 14.79
CA ILE A 59 1.06 -10.01 14.20
C ILE A 59 -0.35 -9.46 14.44
N SER A 60 -1.39 -10.27 14.20
CA SER A 60 -2.79 -9.83 14.35
C SER A 60 -3.14 -9.45 15.79
N ASN A 61 -2.59 -10.16 16.78
CA ASN A 61 -2.79 -9.84 18.20
C ASN A 61 -2.22 -8.47 18.59
N CYS A 62 -1.23 -7.97 17.84
CA CYS A 62 -0.67 -6.64 18.04
C CYS A 62 -1.54 -5.51 17.47
N ASN A 63 -2.68 -5.84 16.85
CA ASN A 63 -3.64 -4.88 16.30
C ASN A 63 -3.02 -3.87 15.32
N PRO A 64 -2.35 -4.34 14.25
CA PRO A 64 -1.97 -3.48 13.14
C PRO A 64 -3.23 -2.92 12.46
N SER A 65 -3.07 -1.85 11.70
CA SER A 65 -4.16 -1.31 10.89
C SER A 65 -4.55 -2.28 9.76
N VAL A 66 -3.55 -2.76 9.02
CA VAL A 66 -3.62 -3.63 7.84
C VAL A 66 -2.39 -4.53 7.84
N ILE A 67 -2.57 -5.77 7.35
CA ILE A 67 -1.48 -6.71 7.09
C ILE A 67 -1.51 -7.03 5.59
N ALA A 68 -0.55 -6.55 4.81
CA ALA A 68 -0.46 -6.87 3.39
C ALA A 68 0.56 -7.99 3.17
N ILE A 69 0.10 -9.08 2.56
CA ILE A 69 0.97 -10.19 2.16
C ILE A 69 1.37 -9.95 0.71
N CYS A 70 2.62 -9.54 0.52
CA CYS A 70 3.21 -9.16 -0.77
C CYS A 70 3.85 -10.35 -1.51
N VAL A 71 3.33 -11.56 -1.27
CA VAL A 71 3.74 -12.80 -1.95
C VAL A 71 2.54 -13.65 -2.28
N LEU A 72 2.72 -14.54 -3.26
CA LEU A 72 1.71 -15.53 -3.64
C LEU A 72 1.81 -16.76 -2.74
N ILE A 73 0.67 -17.21 -2.21
CA ILE A 73 0.54 -18.39 -1.35
C ILE A 73 -0.31 -19.43 -2.08
N ASN A 74 0.33 -20.51 -2.53
CA ASN A 74 -0.30 -21.54 -3.36
C ASN A 74 -0.74 -22.78 -2.57
N GLU A 75 -0.11 -23.04 -1.42
CA GLU A 75 -0.44 -24.18 -0.56
C GLU A 75 -1.08 -23.68 0.72
N VAL A 76 -2.30 -24.14 0.99
CA VAL A 76 -3.12 -23.57 2.04
C VAL A 76 -3.78 -24.66 2.86
N ASP A 77 -3.48 -24.65 4.15
CA ASP A 77 -4.14 -25.47 5.14
C ASP A 77 -5.28 -24.72 5.86
N SER A 78 -5.98 -25.42 6.75
CA SER A 78 -7.07 -24.82 7.52
C SER A 78 -6.60 -23.81 8.58
N ALA A 79 -5.36 -23.94 9.06
CA ALA A 79 -4.80 -23.06 10.08
C ALA A 79 -4.55 -21.67 9.48
N LEU A 80 -3.94 -21.60 8.30
CA LEU A 80 -3.67 -20.36 7.59
C LEU A 80 -4.96 -19.62 7.24
N VAL A 81 -5.95 -20.32 6.68
CA VAL A 81 -7.27 -19.74 6.37
C VAL A 81 -7.91 -19.17 7.63
N SER A 82 -7.81 -19.90 8.75
CA SER A 82 -8.34 -19.45 10.04
C SER A 82 -7.61 -18.22 10.57
N SER A 83 -6.28 -18.17 10.48
CA SER A 83 -5.49 -17.01 10.89
C SER A 83 -5.84 -15.76 10.06
N VAL A 84 -5.95 -15.89 8.74
CA VAL A 84 -6.38 -14.80 7.85
C VAL A 84 -7.79 -14.32 8.19
N LYS A 85 -8.74 -15.25 8.31
CA LYS A 85 -10.15 -14.95 8.64
C LYS A 85 -10.27 -14.25 9.99
N ASN A 86 -9.60 -14.77 11.01
CA ASN A 86 -9.70 -14.25 12.38
C ASN A 86 -8.98 -12.91 12.54
N SER A 87 -7.94 -12.64 11.74
CA SER A 87 -7.30 -11.34 11.68
C SER A 87 -8.25 -10.24 11.22
N GLY A 88 -9.02 -10.51 10.14
CA GLY A 88 -9.92 -9.54 9.52
C GLY A 88 -9.22 -8.33 8.88
N ARG A 89 -7.88 -8.34 8.81
CA ARG A 89 -7.02 -7.21 8.41
C ARG A 89 -6.09 -7.51 7.23
N VAL A 90 -6.18 -8.73 6.68
CA VAL A 90 -5.21 -9.22 5.70
C VAL A 90 -5.60 -8.83 4.28
N LEU A 91 -4.69 -8.16 3.57
CA LEU A 91 -4.75 -7.93 2.13
C LEU A 91 -3.81 -8.91 1.41
N LEU A 92 -4.26 -9.46 0.29
CA LEU A 92 -3.47 -10.40 -0.51
C LEU A 92 -2.90 -9.74 -1.76
N GLY A 93 -1.60 -9.93 -1.99
CA GLY A 93 -0.94 -9.56 -3.24
C GLY A 93 -1.33 -10.49 -4.37
N TYR A 94 -1.39 -9.93 -5.58
CA TYR A 94 -1.46 -10.69 -6.82
C TYR A 94 -0.70 -9.95 -7.92
N THR A 95 -0.48 -10.61 -9.06
CA THR A 95 0.19 -10.02 -10.23
C THR A 95 -0.60 -10.31 -11.51
N ILE A 96 -0.39 -9.52 -12.55
CA ILE A 96 -0.97 -9.72 -13.88
C ILE A 96 0.15 -10.02 -14.86
N VAL A 97 0.18 -11.24 -15.38
CA VAL A 97 1.15 -11.71 -16.38
C VAL A 97 0.40 -12.17 -17.62
N ASP A 98 0.77 -11.66 -18.80
CA ASP A 98 0.14 -12.00 -20.08
C ASP A 98 -1.40 -11.93 -20.06
N ASN A 99 -1.93 -10.86 -19.45
CA ASN A 99 -3.37 -10.63 -19.27
C ASN A 99 -4.07 -11.71 -18.42
N ARG A 100 -3.32 -12.43 -17.57
CA ARG A 100 -3.82 -13.40 -16.61
C ARG A 100 -3.48 -12.96 -15.20
N VAL A 101 -4.47 -13.04 -14.31
CA VAL A 101 -4.29 -12.82 -12.87
C VAL A 101 -3.64 -14.05 -12.27
N ILE A 102 -2.47 -13.88 -11.66
CA ILE A 102 -1.81 -14.89 -10.83
C ILE A 102 -1.97 -14.45 -9.38
N GLU A 103 -2.71 -15.23 -8.60
CA GLU A 103 -3.11 -14.89 -7.23
C GLU A 103 -2.95 -16.11 -6.29
N SER A 104 -2.91 -15.84 -4.99
CA SER A 104 -2.93 -16.87 -3.94
C SER A 104 -4.20 -17.73 -4.00
N ASP A 105 -4.18 -18.88 -3.31
CA ASP A 105 -5.30 -19.84 -3.28
C ASP A 105 -6.65 -19.18 -2.97
N ALA A 106 -7.68 -19.60 -3.70
CA ALA A 106 -9.02 -19.03 -3.63
C ALA A 106 -9.66 -19.11 -2.22
N LYS A 107 -9.25 -20.06 -1.36
CA LYS A 107 -9.72 -20.14 0.03
C LYS A 107 -9.28 -18.93 0.84
N LEU A 108 -8.04 -18.44 0.65
CA LEU A 108 -7.56 -17.24 1.33
C LEU A 108 -8.28 -15.99 0.83
N LYS A 109 -8.46 -15.88 -0.49
CA LYS A 109 -9.17 -14.77 -1.13
C LYS A 109 -10.59 -14.58 -0.57
N ARG A 110 -11.30 -15.67 -0.26
CA ARG A 110 -12.67 -15.59 0.28
C ARG A 110 -12.73 -15.04 1.71
N VAL A 111 -11.62 -15.10 2.45
CA VAL A 111 -11.57 -14.71 3.86
C VAL A 111 -10.66 -13.50 4.13
N SER A 112 -9.95 -13.02 3.12
CA SER A 112 -9.12 -11.81 3.22
C SER A 112 -10.00 -10.55 3.22
N LEU A 113 -9.44 -9.46 3.74
CA LEU A 113 -10.07 -8.14 3.74
C LEU A 113 -10.20 -7.59 2.30
N GLY A 114 -9.24 -7.93 1.45
CA GLY A 114 -9.17 -7.48 0.07
C GLY A 114 -7.94 -8.03 -0.63
N ARG A 115 -7.65 -7.49 -1.81
CA ARG A 115 -6.48 -7.80 -2.61
C ARG A 115 -6.05 -6.59 -3.43
N GLY A 116 -4.77 -6.51 -3.77
CA GLY A 116 -4.24 -5.48 -4.65
C GLY A 116 -3.10 -6.02 -5.51
N PHE A 117 -2.99 -5.55 -6.75
CA PHE A 117 -1.93 -6.03 -7.64
C PHE A 117 -0.59 -5.36 -7.34
N MET A 118 0.51 -6.09 -7.59
CA MET A 118 1.88 -5.66 -7.33
C MET A 118 2.66 -5.48 -8.63
N ASP A 119 2.01 -4.87 -9.62
CA ASP A 119 2.55 -4.68 -10.97
C ASP A 119 3.11 -3.26 -11.16
N TYR A 120 4.23 -3.21 -11.86
CA TYR A 120 5.03 -2.01 -12.04
C TYR A 120 5.07 -1.58 -13.51
N THR A 121 5.22 -0.29 -13.74
CA THR A 121 5.58 0.25 -15.05
C THR A 121 7.10 0.34 -15.15
N MET A 122 7.67 -0.21 -16.22
CA MET A 122 9.11 -0.22 -16.46
C MET A 122 9.53 0.92 -17.40
N ARG A 123 10.69 1.55 -17.14
CA ARG A 123 11.35 2.51 -18.05
C ARG A 123 12.75 2.01 -18.39
N GLY A 124 12.82 1.10 -19.36
CA GLY A 124 14.00 0.26 -19.57
C GLY A 124 13.91 -0.97 -18.66
N ASP A 125 14.99 -1.27 -17.94
CA ASP A 125 15.14 -2.34 -16.96
C ASP A 125 14.74 -1.95 -15.52
N ARG A 126 14.35 -0.69 -15.31
CA ARG A 126 13.99 -0.12 -14.00
C ARG A 126 12.51 0.13 -13.81
N VAL A 127 12.05 0.04 -12.57
CA VAL A 127 10.71 0.45 -12.17
C VAL A 127 10.62 1.98 -12.19
N ALA A 128 9.62 2.49 -12.92
CA ALA A 128 9.33 3.92 -13.06
C ALA A 128 8.08 4.36 -12.29
N GLY A 129 7.16 3.43 -12.04
CA GLY A 129 5.90 3.71 -11.37
C GLY A 129 5.09 2.46 -11.05
N ASN A 130 3.99 2.64 -10.33
CA ASN A 130 2.97 1.60 -10.16
C ASN A 130 1.79 1.88 -11.08
N LEU A 131 1.12 0.82 -11.54
CA LEU A 131 -0.21 0.98 -12.13
C LEU A 131 -1.18 1.41 -11.01
N VAL A 132 -2.01 2.43 -11.22
CA VAL A 132 -2.96 2.86 -10.17
C VAL A 132 -4.08 1.83 -10.02
N SER A 133 -4.71 1.49 -11.15
CA SER A 133 -5.91 0.66 -11.20
C SER A 133 -6.09 0.02 -12.58
N THR A 134 -6.83 -1.07 -12.64
CA THR A 134 -7.17 -1.79 -13.87
C THR A 134 -8.61 -2.29 -13.82
N SER A 135 -9.23 -2.53 -14.98
CA SER A 135 -10.55 -3.14 -15.06
C SER A 135 -10.41 -4.59 -15.49
N PHE A 136 -10.77 -5.54 -14.62
CA PHE A 136 -10.75 -6.97 -14.93
C PHE A 136 -12.11 -7.59 -14.63
N GLY A 137 -12.74 -8.23 -15.62
CA GLY A 137 -14.06 -8.86 -15.41
C GLY A 137 -15.18 -7.89 -15.01
N GLY A 138 -15.04 -6.60 -15.34
CA GLY A 138 -16.02 -5.55 -14.99
C GLY A 138 -15.85 -4.96 -13.59
N THR A 139 -14.85 -5.39 -12.82
CA THR A 139 -14.48 -4.75 -11.54
C THR A 139 -13.22 -3.91 -11.71
N ILE A 140 -13.21 -2.74 -11.08
CA ILE A 140 -12.00 -1.94 -10.93
C ILE A 140 -11.19 -2.56 -9.80
N GLU A 141 -9.97 -2.96 -10.09
CA GLU A 141 -9.00 -3.43 -9.13
C GLU A 141 -7.93 -2.34 -8.94
N TYR A 142 -7.39 -2.23 -7.72
CA TYR A 142 -6.38 -1.23 -7.37
C TYR A 142 -5.03 -1.88 -7.10
N SER A 143 -3.95 -1.12 -7.28
CA SER A 143 -2.64 -1.57 -6.84
C SER A 143 -2.61 -1.77 -5.33
N MET A 144 -1.67 -2.61 -4.87
CA MET A 144 -1.49 -2.89 -3.45
C MET A 144 -1.35 -1.61 -2.61
N PRO A 145 -0.54 -0.59 -2.96
CA PRO A 145 -0.44 0.64 -2.17
C PRO A 145 -1.76 1.41 -2.04
N ILE A 146 -2.55 1.49 -3.11
CA ILE A 146 -3.87 2.15 -3.09
C ILE A 146 -4.87 1.35 -2.25
N THR A 147 -4.84 0.02 -2.36
CA THR A 147 -5.67 -0.88 -1.56
C THR A 147 -5.33 -0.77 -0.07
N ILE A 148 -4.04 -0.68 0.26
CA ILE A 148 -3.58 -0.43 1.64
C ILE A 148 -4.19 0.87 2.17
N LEU A 149 -4.13 1.98 1.40
CA LEU A 149 -4.72 3.26 1.82
C LEU A 149 -6.22 3.16 2.05
N GLN A 150 -6.95 2.49 1.14
CA GLN A 150 -8.39 2.30 1.27
C GLN A 150 -8.80 1.69 2.63
N HIS A 151 -7.94 0.88 3.23
CA HIS A 151 -8.18 0.23 4.51
C HIS A 151 -7.45 0.87 5.70
N HIS A 152 -6.31 1.53 5.49
CA HIS A 152 -5.52 2.19 6.52
C HIS A 152 -5.94 3.64 6.77
N ASP A 153 -6.09 4.42 5.70
CA ASP A 153 -6.37 5.86 5.72
C ASP A 153 -7.43 6.20 4.66
N LYS A 154 -8.69 6.03 5.06
CA LYS A 154 -9.85 6.22 4.17
C LYS A 154 -10.00 7.65 3.69
N GLU A 155 -9.64 8.63 4.52
CA GLU A 155 -9.72 10.05 4.16
C GLU A 155 -8.71 10.32 3.04
N ARG A 156 -7.47 9.87 3.22
CA ARG A 156 -6.45 9.97 2.18
C ARG A 156 -6.83 9.26 0.89
N PHE A 157 -7.44 8.07 0.98
CA PHE A 157 -7.95 7.37 -0.19
C PHE A 157 -9.02 8.18 -0.93
N ILE A 158 -9.98 8.79 -0.21
CA ILE A 158 -11.03 9.62 -0.80
C ILE A 158 -10.43 10.84 -1.51
N ASP A 159 -9.44 11.51 -0.91
CA ASP A 159 -8.74 12.65 -1.51
C ASP A 159 -8.02 12.29 -2.82
N LEU A 160 -7.51 11.06 -2.89
CA LEU A 160 -6.83 10.54 -4.08
C LEU A 160 -7.81 9.98 -5.12
N PHE A 161 -9.03 9.62 -4.73
CA PHE A 161 -9.97 8.87 -5.57
C PHE A 161 -10.26 9.56 -6.90
N GLU A 162 -10.48 10.87 -6.88
CA GLU A 162 -10.74 11.66 -8.10
C GLU A 162 -9.56 11.65 -9.07
N GLN A 163 -8.34 11.52 -8.55
CA GLN A 163 -7.10 11.47 -9.33
C GLN A 163 -6.80 10.05 -9.86
N LEU A 164 -7.47 9.01 -9.36
CA LEU A 164 -7.35 7.64 -9.90
C LEU A 164 -8.03 7.49 -11.27
N ILE A 165 -8.73 8.53 -11.74
CA ILE A 165 -9.42 8.59 -13.02
C ILE A 165 -8.87 9.78 -13.82
N PRO A 166 -8.26 9.57 -15.00
CA PRO A 166 -8.18 8.32 -15.76
C PRO A 166 -7.16 7.32 -15.18
N LEU A 167 -7.39 6.03 -15.45
CA LEU A 167 -6.49 4.94 -15.04
C LEU A 167 -5.12 5.13 -15.72
N LYS A 168 -4.15 5.67 -14.99
CA LYS A 168 -2.78 5.90 -15.45
C LYS A 168 -1.78 5.28 -14.46
N PRO A 169 -0.52 5.08 -14.85
CA PRO A 169 0.55 4.83 -13.89
C PRO A 169 0.89 6.09 -13.08
N TYR A 170 1.32 5.90 -11.83
CA TYR A 170 1.88 6.98 -11.01
C TYR A 170 3.34 6.70 -10.70
N LYS A 171 4.14 7.77 -10.71
CA LYS A 171 5.56 7.73 -10.37
C LYS A 171 5.74 7.40 -8.90
N ILE A 172 6.70 6.52 -8.63
CA ILE A 172 7.14 6.24 -7.26
C ILE A 172 8.35 7.11 -6.97
N ASN A 173 8.29 7.86 -5.86
CA ASN A 173 9.39 8.67 -5.39
C ASN A 173 10.25 7.84 -4.43
N PHE A 174 11.13 7.01 -5.00
CA PHE A 174 12.04 6.19 -4.21
C PHE A 174 13.01 7.07 -3.40
N THR A 175 12.77 7.13 -2.08
CA THR A 175 13.53 7.95 -1.13
C THR A 175 14.02 7.15 0.07
N ARG A 176 13.53 5.91 0.24
CA ARG A 176 13.81 5.05 1.38
C ARG A 176 14.46 3.75 0.94
N ARG A 177 15.49 3.35 1.68
CA ARG A 177 16.16 2.06 1.61
C ARG A 177 15.65 1.15 2.72
N LEU A 178 16.10 -0.12 2.71
CA LEU A 178 15.67 -1.11 3.69
C LEU A 178 15.92 -0.64 5.13
N GLU A 179 17.09 -0.06 5.37
CA GLU A 179 17.53 0.48 6.65
C GLU A 179 16.67 1.66 7.17
N ASP A 180 15.85 2.27 6.32
CA ASP A 180 14.94 3.34 6.70
C ASP A 180 13.57 2.82 7.19
N PHE A 181 13.31 1.51 7.07
CA PHE A 181 12.07 0.88 7.51
C PHE A 181 12.24 0.15 8.84
N ASP A 182 11.13 0.01 9.57
CA ASP A 182 11.06 -0.83 10.76
C ASP A 182 11.01 -2.31 10.33
N VAL A 183 12.18 -2.92 10.15
CA VAL A 183 12.32 -4.33 9.82
C VAL A 183 12.21 -5.15 11.10
N VAL A 184 11.31 -6.12 11.09
CA VAL A 184 11.08 -7.07 12.19
C VAL A 184 11.58 -8.43 11.71
N ASP A 185 12.57 -8.96 12.42
CA ASP A 185 13.07 -10.30 12.18
C ASP A 185 12.16 -11.35 12.84
N ASP A 186 12.15 -12.58 12.31
CA ASP A 186 11.30 -13.66 12.84
C ASP A 186 11.52 -13.91 14.33
N SER A 187 12.77 -13.83 14.78
CA SER A 187 13.14 -14.00 16.20
C SER A 187 12.56 -12.91 17.13
N GLU A 188 12.18 -11.76 16.57
CA GLU A 188 11.62 -10.64 17.32
C GLU A 188 10.10 -10.74 17.46
N LEU A 189 9.44 -11.61 16.69
CA LEU A 189 7.99 -11.81 16.75
C LEU A 189 7.53 -12.36 18.10
N ASP A 190 8.40 -13.09 18.81
CA ASP A 190 8.14 -13.60 20.16
C ASP A 190 8.51 -12.58 21.26
N SER A 191 9.07 -11.43 20.91
CA SER A 191 9.47 -10.40 21.88
C SER A 191 8.24 -9.74 22.51
N PRO A 192 8.23 -9.50 23.84
CA PRO A 192 7.15 -8.75 24.51
C PRO A 192 6.91 -7.34 23.95
N SER A 193 7.91 -6.72 23.34
CA SER A 193 7.82 -5.36 22.79
C SER A 193 7.30 -5.29 21.36
N ILE A 194 7.11 -6.42 20.66
CA ILE A 194 6.75 -6.43 19.25
C ILE A 194 5.42 -5.71 18.99
N CYS A 195 4.46 -5.83 19.91
CA CYS A 195 3.17 -5.20 19.69
C CYS A 195 3.22 -3.69 19.73
N GLU A 196 4.13 -3.07 20.48
CA GLU A 196 4.32 -1.61 20.41
C GLU A 196 4.91 -1.18 19.06
N ARG A 197 5.69 -2.05 18.39
CA ARG A 197 6.21 -1.81 17.05
C ARG A 197 5.15 -2.01 15.96
N LEU A 198 4.19 -2.91 16.13
CA LEU A 198 3.22 -3.24 15.07
C LEU A 198 1.87 -2.52 15.22
N LYS A 199 1.51 -2.07 16.42
CA LYS A 199 0.19 -1.50 16.72
C LYS A 199 -0.12 -0.27 15.87
N GLY A 200 -1.25 -0.32 15.17
CA GLY A 200 -1.72 0.75 14.29
C GLY A 200 -0.88 0.95 13.01
N LYS A 201 0.21 0.20 12.80
CA LYS A 201 1.02 0.27 11.60
C LYS A 201 0.42 -0.52 10.44
N ILE A 202 0.89 -0.24 9.24
CA ILE A 202 0.78 -1.07 8.05
C ILE A 202 1.89 -2.11 8.17
N VAL A 203 1.55 -3.39 8.12
CA VAL A 203 2.55 -4.46 8.18
C VAL A 203 2.63 -5.10 6.80
N LEU A 204 3.82 -5.11 6.20
CA LEU A 204 4.07 -5.78 4.93
C LEU A 204 4.84 -7.08 5.18
N LEU A 205 4.29 -8.19 4.71
CA LEU A 205 4.94 -9.50 4.74
C LEU A 205 5.40 -9.81 3.34
N GLY A 206 6.68 -10.10 3.14
CA GLY A 206 7.18 -10.46 1.82
C GLY A 206 8.65 -10.80 1.82
N ARG A 207 9.15 -11.12 0.63
CA ARG A 207 10.55 -11.51 0.48
C ARG A 207 11.47 -10.30 0.59
N MET A 208 12.47 -10.39 1.45
CA MET A 208 13.54 -9.41 1.67
C MET A 208 14.89 -9.91 1.13
N ASP A 209 14.96 -11.12 0.58
CA ASP A 209 16.17 -11.66 -0.02
C ASP A 209 16.66 -10.83 -1.22
N SER A 210 17.95 -10.97 -1.53
CA SER A 210 18.62 -10.25 -2.63
C SER A 210 18.61 -11.02 -3.96
N SER A 211 17.79 -12.07 -4.06
CA SER A 211 17.76 -12.89 -5.27
C SER A 211 17.29 -12.08 -6.49
N PRO A 212 17.79 -12.37 -7.69
CA PRO A 212 17.39 -11.65 -8.90
C PRO A 212 15.88 -11.69 -9.17
N GLU A 213 15.20 -12.77 -8.79
CA GLU A 213 13.76 -12.96 -8.95
C GLU A 213 12.91 -12.12 -7.99
N ASN A 214 13.42 -11.83 -6.79
CA ASN A 214 12.69 -11.07 -5.75
C ASN A 214 13.13 -9.60 -5.69
N THR A 215 14.13 -9.21 -6.49
CA THR A 215 14.63 -7.83 -6.57
C THR A 215 14.35 -7.17 -7.91
N VAL A 216 14.15 -5.86 -7.90
CA VAL A 216 13.97 -5.02 -9.08
C VAL A 216 14.89 -3.82 -9.04
N GLU A 217 15.34 -3.35 -10.20
CA GLU A 217 16.13 -2.12 -10.28
C GLU A 217 15.23 -0.88 -10.18
N VAL A 218 15.67 0.10 -9.39
CA VAL A 218 15.00 1.38 -9.19
C VAL A 218 15.98 2.55 -9.28
N GLU A 219 15.48 3.75 -9.55
CA GLU A 219 16.23 5.00 -9.46
C GLU A 219 15.71 5.82 -8.28
N PHE A 220 16.59 6.12 -7.33
CA PHE A 220 16.28 6.97 -6.19
C PHE A 220 16.21 8.43 -6.61
N GLN A 221 15.53 9.27 -5.82
CA GLN A 221 15.47 10.72 -6.07
C GLN A 221 16.86 11.40 -6.13
N THR A 222 17.89 10.78 -5.53
CA THR A 222 19.28 11.23 -5.61
C THR A 222 19.93 10.97 -6.98
N GLY A 223 19.27 10.24 -7.88
CA GLY A 223 19.79 9.76 -9.17
C GLY A 223 20.57 8.45 -9.08
N GLU A 224 20.76 7.92 -7.86
CA GLU A 224 21.40 6.63 -7.65
C GLU A 224 20.51 5.47 -8.11
N ARG A 225 21.13 4.41 -8.63
CA ARG A 225 20.44 3.18 -9.03
C ARG A 225 20.80 2.05 -8.10
N SER A 226 19.80 1.26 -7.72
CA SER A 226 20.02 0.07 -6.90
C SER A 226 18.97 -1.00 -7.19
N ARG A 227 19.32 -2.26 -6.94
CA ARG A 227 18.35 -3.34 -6.89
C ARG A 227 17.81 -3.46 -5.47
N ILE A 228 16.49 -3.43 -5.34
CA ILE A 228 15.80 -3.55 -4.05
C ILE A 228 14.79 -4.69 -4.07
N PRO A 229 14.49 -5.33 -2.94
CA PRO A 229 13.39 -6.27 -2.82
C PRO A 229 12.06 -5.67 -3.28
N GLN A 230 11.22 -6.46 -3.94
CA GLN A 230 9.91 -5.99 -4.43
C GLN A 230 9.01 -5.44 -3.30
N ILE A 231 9.11 -5.99 -2.09
CA ILE A 231 8.38 -5.47 -0.92
C ILE A 231 8.71 -4.00 -0.63
N LEU A 232 9.95 -3.57 -0.89
CA LEU A 232 10.36 -2.17 -0.72
C LEU A 232 9.77 -1.24 -1.76
N VAL A 233 9.40 -1.75 -2.94
CA VAL A 233 8.64 -0.98 -3.92
C VAL A 233 7.24 -0.68 -3.38
N VAL A 234 6.54 -1.70 -2.86
CA VAL A 234 5.22 -1.51 -2.23
C VAL A 234 5.33 -0.54 -1.04
N ALA A 235 6.37 -0.67 -0.22
CA ALA A 235 6.60 0.20 0.94
C ALA A 235 6.84 1.67 0.53
N ASN A 236 7.80 1.94 -0.37
CA ASN A 236 8.09 3.29 -0.87
C ASN A 236 6.86 3.93 -1.53
N SER A 237 6.09 3.13 -2.27
CA SER A 237 4.89 3.61 -2.96
C SER A 237 3.79 3.99 -1.98
N THR A 238 3.57 3.16 -0.97
CA THR A 238 2.59 3.42 0.09
C THR A 238 2.98 4.69 0.86
N LEU A 239 4.26 4.85 1.22
CA LEU A 239 4.75 6.09 1.86
C LEU A 239 4.58 7.31 0.95
N THR A 240 4.92 7.21 -0.34
CA THR A 240 4.77 8.31 -1.29
C THR A 240 3.33 8.83 -1.30
N LEU A 241 2.35 7.91 -1.31
CA LEU A 241 0.94 8.29 -1.30
C LEU A 241 0.48 8.89 0.03
N LEU A 242 0.97 8.37 1.17
CA LEU A 242 0.70 8.91 2.50
C LEU A 242 1.27 10.33 2.66
N GLU A 243 2.49 10.57 2.17
CA GLU A 243 3.20 11.84 2.37
C GLU A 243 2.83 12.91 1.33
N SER A 244 2.79 12.53 0.06
CA SER A 244 2.75 13.47 -1.07
C SER A 244 1.60 13.24 -2.04
N GLY A 245 0.99 12.06 -2.05
CA GLY A 245 -0.15 11.72 -2.91
C GLY A 245 0.30 11.14 -4.24
N LEU A 246 -0.53 11.27 -5.27
CA LEU A 246 -0.21 10.78 -6.61
C LEU A 246 0.68 11.78 -7.35
N VAL A 247 1.73 11.27 -7.98
CA VAL A 247 2.59 12.00 -8.91
C VAL A 247 2.46 11.32 -10.26
N GLU A 248 1.93 12.00 -11.27
CA GLU A 248 1.79 11.41 -12.61
C GLU A 248 3.16 11.02 -13.18
N LEU A 249 3.21 9.89 -13.90
CA LEU A 249 4.40 9.47 -14.64
C LEU A 249 4.39 10.13 -16.02
N ASP A 250 5.41 10.95 -16.31
CA ASP A 250 5.64 11.59 -17.62
C ASP A 250 5.82 10.59 -18.77
#